data_AF-A0A0R1RDJ9-F1
#
_entry.id   AF-A0A0R1RDJ9-F1
#
_cell.length_a   1.000
_cell.length_b   1.000
_cell.length_c   1.000
_cell.angle_alpha   90.00
_cell.angle_beta   90.00
_cell.angle_gamma   90.00
#
_symmetry.space_group_name_H-M   'P 1'
#
loop_
_entity.id
_entity.type
_entity.pdbx_description
1 polymer ?
#
loop_
_entity_poly.entity_id
_entity_poly.type
_entity_poly.pdbx_seq_one_letter_code
_entity_poly.pdbx_strand_id
1 'polypeptide(L)'
;MRKLFNFSNHVINGIWAALFGLTLYCAWTLSNLTIGDNWKYGQSTTMISTGFVIAVVVLAISLWAFEPFAQLMRKIFVTNQLRTASILFGLVVFGQIIFIAFIHPVSGFDAGMLHYAAVSAKHTKEVGVTAYYSLNQNNLPITLVMHWMTEVSGLTSWEFFDYVTLVFVDISALLNFATAYLLRKPALGSAIYIHAAWLAVFPSIIMPYTDCWVLPLVSLLLLGYAGLEKSQSMAVKSLIYLGLGIDTLIIYFTKPSAFIPLIAMIIVASLCWLVASKHFTKQGIITVVTACVFFVGGAGLTYVGITNVVKHQTWIQVDDSRNIPAIHFAAMGVYGEGGYSEKQAIMMAVLPTKQQKTDYSIKMLKKRLKQLGPTGYIRFLMYKQGNNSRMELLVG
;
A
#
# COMPACT_ATOMS: atom_id res chain seq x y z
N MET A 1 -2.09 33.77 -8.35
CA MET A 1 -2.65 32.48 -7.88
C MET A 1 -2.73 31.44 -9.01
N ARG A 2 -3.37 31.72 -10.16
CA ARG A 2 -3.39 30.78 -11.32
C ARG A 2 -2.00 30.38 -11.86
N LYS A 3 -1.04 31.32 -11.91
CA LYS A 3 0.36 31.02 -12.25
C LYS A 3 1.00 30.04 -11.26
N LEU A 4 0.72 30.18 -9.96
CA LEU A 4 1.22 29.28 -8.90
C LEU A 4 0.61 27.88 -9.02
N PHE A 5 -0.68 27.78 -9.33
CA PHE A 5 -1.36 26.51 -9.59
C PHE A 5 -0.78 25.78 -10.80
N ASN A 6 -0.62 26.48 -11.92
CA ASN A 6 -0.03 25.89 -13.11
C ASN A 6 1.42 25.46 -12.84
N PHE A 7 2.22 26.29 -12.16
CA PHE A 7 3.56 25.94 -11.73
C PHE A 7 3.56 24.67 -10.85
N SER A 8 2.68 24.60 -9.84
CA SER A 8 2.52 23.44 -8.98
C SER A 8 2.23 22.16 -9.78
N ASN A 9 1.28 22.21 -10.72
CA ASN A 9 0.96 21.06 -11.58
C ASN A 9 2.17 20.63 -12.45
N HIS A 10 2.92 21.59 -13.00
CA HIS A 10 4.12 21.26 -13.77
C HIS A 10 5.20 20.61 -12.89
N VAL A 11 5.39 21.11 -11.67
CA VAL A 11 6.34 20.54 -10.71
C VAL A 11 5.91 19.13 -10.29
N ILE A 12 4.63 18.92 -9.95
CA ILE A 12 4.09 17.61 -9.59
C ILE A 12 4.29 16.62 -10.73
N ASN A 13 3.93 16.99 -11.96
CA ASN A 13 4.10 16.14 -13.14
C ASN A 13 5.58 15.84 -13.42
N GLY A 14 6.46 16.84 -13.25
CA GLY A 14 7.91 16.66 -13.42
C GLY A 14 8.51 15.71 -12.39
N ILE A 15 8.14 15.86 -11.11
CA ILE A 15 8.58 14.94 -10.04
C ILE A 15 8.05 13.54 -10.30
N TRP A 16 6.76 13.41 -10.65
CA TRP A 16 6.16 12.12 -10.96
C TRP A 16 6.85 11.42 -12.13
N ALA A 17 7.10 12.14 -13.23
CA ALA A 17 7.81 11.61 -14.39
C ALA A 17 9.25 11.20 -14.02
N ALA A 18 9.95 11.97 -13.19
CA ALA A 18 11.30 11.64 -12.74
C ALA A 18 11.32 10.38 -11.85
N LEU A 19 10.41 10.27 -10.87
CA LEU A 19 10.30 9.11 -10.01
C LEU A 19 9.87 7.85 -10.78
N PHE A 20 8.90 7.99 -11.68
CA PHE A 20 8.45 6.89 -12.53
C PHE A 20 9.55 6.45 -13.49
N GLY A 21 10.25 7.39 -14.12
CA GLY A 21 11.41 7.12 -14.97
C GLY A 21 12.54 6.43 -14.20
N LEU A 22 12.79 6.83 -12.95
CA LEU A 22 13.74 6.16 -12.08
C LEU A 22 13.32 4.71 -11.77
N THR A 23 12.05 4.47 -11.45
CA THR A 23 11.52 3.11 -11.26
C THR A 23 11.72 2.25 -12.51
N LEU A 24 11.39 2.78 -13.70
CA LEU A 24 11.61 2.07 -14.96
C LEU A 24 13.08 1.79 -15.23
N TYR A 25 13.96 2.76 -14.97
CA TYR A 25 15.40 2.57 -15.08
C TYR A 25 15.92 1.50 -14.11
N CYS A 26 15.46 1.51 -12.87
CA CYS A 26 15.84 0.53 -11.86
C CYS A 26 15.31 -0.88 -12.19
N ALA A 27 14.11 -0.98 -12.75
CA ALA A 27 13.55 -2.23 -13.27
C ALA A 27 14.34 -2.73 -14.48
N TRP A 28 14.68 -1.86 -15.44
CA TRP A 28 15.48 -2.22 -16.61
C TRP A 28 16.89 -2.72 -16.26
N THR A 29 17.45 -2.20 -15.17
CA THR A 29 18.78 -2.59 -14.68
C THR A 29 18.77 -3.81 -13.76
N LEU A 30 17.65 -4.53 -13.67
CA LEU A 30 17.58 -5.82 -12.98
C LEU A 30 18.39 -6.89 -13.70
N SER A 31 19.15 -7.68 -12.94
CA SER A 31 19.94 -8.81 -13.46
C SER A 31 19.08 -9.85 -14.18
N ASN A 32 17.82 -10.00 -13.77
CA ASN A 32 16.88 -10.95 -14.38
C ASN A 32 16.31 -10.47 -15.73
N LEU A 33 16.50 -9.18 -16.05
CA LEU A 33 16.07 -8.57 -17.32
C LEU A 33 17.26 -8.20 -18.22
N THR A 34 18.50 -8.29 -17.73
CA THR A 34 19.69 -8.10 -18.57
C THR A 34 19.82 -9.23 -19.59
N ILE A 35 19.80 -8.86 -20.86
CA ILE A 35 20.06 -9.75 -21.99
C ILE A 35 21.57 -9.74 -22.28
N GLY A 36 22.13 -10.90 -22.59
CA GLY A 36 23.56 -11.17 -22.72
C GLY A 36 24.18 -11.63 -21.40
N ASP A 37 25.10 -12.59 -21.49
CA ASP A 37 25.92 -13.03 -20.36
C ASP A 37 26.79 -11.86 -19.90
N ASN A 38 26.95 -11.71 -18.59
CA ASN A 38 27.85 -10.70 -18.06
C ASN A 38 28.69 -11.24 -16.91
N TRP A 39 29.87 -10.65 -16.74
CA TRP A 39 30.85 -11.06 -15.73
C TRP A 39 30.37 -10.92 -14.28
N LYS A 40 29.28 -10.17 -14.03
CA LYS A 40 28.74 -9.90 -12.69
C LYS A 40 27.58 -10.82 -12.30
N TYR A 41 26.77 -11.27 -13.26
CA TYR A 41 25.51 -11.99 -13.05
C TYR A 41 25.47 -13.35 -13.79
N GLY A 42 26.52 -13.72 -14.53
CA GLY A 42 26.62 -15.02 -15.21
C GLY A 42 25.72 -15.12 -16.45
N GLN A 43 25.12 -16.30 -16.67
CA GLN A 43 24.17 -16.52 -17.77
C GLN A 43 22.82 -15.87 -17.49
N SER A 44 22.69 -14.59 -17.83
CA SER A 44 21.47 -13.81 -17.60
C SER A 44 20.40 -13.98 -18.67
N THR A 45 20.72 -14.60 -19.83
CA THR A 45 19.73 -14.88 -20.88
C THR A 45 19.26 -16.33 -20.81
N THR A 46 18.01 -16.53 -20.38
CA THR A 46 17.37 -17.84 -20.38
C THR A 46 16.59 -18.04 -21.68
N MET A 47 16.25 -19.29 -22.02
CA MET A 47 15.32 -19.59 -23.11
C MET A 47 13.96 -18.90 -22.91
N ILE A 48 13.55 -18.72 -21.65
CA ILE A 48 12.30 -18.05 -21.28
C ILE A 48 12.38 -16.56 -21.59
N SER A 49 13.44 -15.86 -21.16
CA SER A 49 13.59 -14.43 -21.45
C SER A 49 13.78 -14.18 -22.95
N THR A 50 14.53 -15.03 -23.64
CA THR A 50 14.68 -14.98 -25.11
C THR A 50 13.34 -15.18 -25.82
N GLY A 51 12.59 -16.22 -25.45
CA GLY A 51 11.27 -16.51 -26.01
C GLY A 51 10.27 -15.38 -25.77
N PHE A 52 10.30 -14.78 -24.59
CA PHE A 52 9.47 -13.62 -24.27
C PHE A 52 9.80 -12.41 -25.16
N VAL A 53 11.08 -12.06 -25.33
CA VAL A 53 11.48 -10.95 -26.21
C VAL A 53 11.06 -11.22 -27.65
N ILE A 54 11.30 -12.44 -28.16
CA ILE A 54 10.86 -12.84 -29.51
C ILE A 54 9.34 -12.69 -29.63
N ALA A 55 8.56 -13.15 -28.66
CA ALA A 55 7.11 -13.04 -28.68
C ALA A 55 6.64 -11.57 -28.72
N VAL A 56 7.26 -10.69 -27.93
CA VAL A 56 6.95 -9.24 -27.94
C VAL A 56 7.29 -8.61 -29.30
N VAL A 57 8.46 -8.93 -29.86
CA VAL A 57 8.88 -8.41 -31.17
C VAL A 57 7.95 -8.90 -32.28
N VAL A 58 7.64 -10.20 -32.31
CA VAL A 58 6.70 -10.78 -33.28
C VAL A 58 5.32 -10.15 -33.15
N LEU A 59 4.83 -9.94 -31.93
CA LEU A 59 3.55 -9.27 -31.69
C LEU A 59 3.57 -7.83 -32.21
N ALA A 60 4.62 -7.06 -31.93
CA ALA A 60 4.77 -5.68 -32.37
C ALA A 60 4.82 -5.58 -33.90
N ILE A 61 5.62 -6.43 -34.55
CA ILE A 61 5.70 -6.51 -36.01
C ILE A 61 4.33 -6.91 -36.58
N SER A 62 3.65 -7.90 -36.00
CA SER A 62 2.32 -8.34 -36.47
C SER A 62 1.28 -7.23 -36.36
N LEU A 63 1.29 -6.46 -35.27
CA LEU A 63 0.40 -5.31 -35.09
C LEU A 63 0.69 -4.17 -36.09
N TRP A 64 1.94 -4.01 -36.51
CA TRP A 64 2.35 -2.95 -37.43
C TRP A 64 2.19 -3.34 -38.90
N ALA A 65 2.59 -4.55 -39.28
CA ALA A 65 2.68 -5.01 -40.67
C ALA A 65 1.43 -5.77 -41.16
N PHE A 66 0.64 -6.38 -40.27
CA PHE A 66 -0.55 -7.15 -40.63
C PHE A 66 -1.84 -6.44 -40.20
N GLU A 67 -2.40 -5.64 -41.12
CA GLU A 67 -3.62 -4.88 -40.86
C GLU A 67 -4.82 -5.75 -40.38
N PRO A 68 -5.13 -6.93 -40.97
CA PRO A 68 -6.24 -7.75 -40.49
C PRO A 68 -6.05 -8.19 -39.03
N PHE A 69 -4.81 -8.51 -38.65
CA PHE A 69 -4.48 -8.86 -37.27
C PHE A 69 -4.62 -7.66 -36.33
N ALA A 70 -4.11 -6.49 -36.73
CA ALA A 70 -4.26 -5.25 -35.96
C ALA A 70 -5.73 -4.86 -35.76
N GLN A 71 -6.57 -4.98 -36.79
CA GLN A 71 -8.00 -4.72 -36.70
C GLN A 71 -8.71 -5.72 -35.77
N LEU A 72 -8.34 -7.00 -35.83
CA LEU A 72 -8.83 -8.02 -34.90
C LEU A 72 -8.45 -7.69 -33.46
N MET A 73 -7.17 -7.38 -33.20
CA MET A 73 -6.68 -7.00 -31.88
C MET A 73 -7.38 -5.74 -31.35
N ARG A 74 -7.59 -4.73 -32.20
CA ARG A 74 -8.36 -3.53 -31.82
C ARG A 74 -9.82 -3.87 -31.48
N LYS A 75 -10.47 -4.74 -32.26
CA LYS A 75 -11.84 -5.19 -32.00
C LYS A 75 -11.93 -5.91 -30.65
N ILE A 76 -10.99 -6.80 -30.35
CA ILE A 76 -10.93 -7.55 -29.09
C ILE A 76 -10.62 -6.59 -27.94
N PHE A 77 -9.44 -5.95 -27.96
CA PHE A 77 -8.91 -5.26 -26.79
C PHE A 77 -9.41 -3.83 -26.59
N VAL A 78 -9.87 -3.15 -27.65
CA VAL A 78 -10.31 -1.74 -27.59
C VAL A 78 -11.83 -1.63 -27.72
N THR A 79 -12.42 -2.18 -28.78
CA THR A 79 -13.88 -2.07 -29.00
C THR A 79 -14.67 -2.88 -27.96
N ASN A 80 -14.22 -4.11 -27.65
CA ASN A 80 -14.85 -4.98 -26.66
C ASN A 80 -14.15 -4.93 -25.30
N GLN A 81 -13.40 -3.86 -25.01
CA GLN A 81 -12.50 -3.74 -23.85
C GLN A 81 -13.13 -4.19 -22.53
N LEU A 82 -14.39 -3.86 -22.26
CA LEU A 82 -15.03 -4.20 -21.00
C LEU A 82 -15.20 -5.71 -20.86
N ARG A 83 -15.71 -6.36 -21.91
CA ARG A 83 -15.92 -7.82 -21.92
C ARG A 83 -14.61 -8.57 -21.78
N THR A 84 -13.63 -8.20 -22.59
CA THR A 84 -12.33 -8.88 -22.61
C THR A 84 -11.53 -8.60 -21.34
N ALA A 85 -11.52 -7.38 -20.81
CA ALA A 85 -10.88 -7.07 -19.55
C ALA A 85 -11.54 -7.81 -18.38
N SER A 86 -12.88 -7.89 -18.33
CA SER A 86 -13.58 -8.66 -17.30
C SER A 86 -13.28 -10.16 -17.37
N ILE A 87 -13.18 -10.74 -18.58
CA ILE A 87 -12.78 -12.14 -18.75
C ILE A 87 -11.35 -12.36 -18.24
N LEU A 88 -10.41 -11.51 -18.64
CA LEU A 88 -9.01 -11.61 -18.17
C LEU A 88 -8.90 -11.44 -16.67
N PHE A 89 -9.62 -10.48 -16.08
CA PHE A 89 -9.67 -10.30 -14.63
C PHE A 89 -10.20 -11.56 -13.93
N GLY A 90 -11.29 -12.15 -14.44
CA GLY A 90 -11.81 -13.42 -13.91
C GLY A 90 -10.81 -14.57 -14.00
N LEU A 91 -10.06 -14.67 -15.10
CA LEU A 91 -8.99 -15.66 -15.26
C LEU A 91 -7.84 -15.42 -14.27
N VAL A 92 -7.47 -14.16 -14.02
CA VAL A 92 -6.43 -13.81 -13.04
C VAL A 92 -6.87 -14.19 -11.64
N VAL A 93 -8.08 -13.80 -11.21
CA VAL A 93 -8.63 -14.17 -9.90
C VAL A 93 -8.69 -15.69 -9.75
N PHE A 94 -9.15 -16.41 -10.78
CA PHE A 94 -9.16 -17.87 -10.79
C PHE A 94 -7.74 -18.47 -10.65
N GLY A 95 -6.77 -17.90 -11.37
CA GLY A 95 -5.36 -18.29 -11.25
C GLY A 95 -4.79 -18.03 -9.87
N GLN A 96 -5.16 -16.92 -9.21
CA GLN A 96 -4.75 -16.60 -7.84
C GLN A 96 -5.36 -17.56 -6.81
N ILE A 97 -6.62 -17.98 -6.99
CA ILE A 97 -7.26 -19.01 -6.16
C ILE A 97 -6.48 -20.32 -6.27
N ILE A 98 -6.18 -20.77 -7.50
CA ILE A 98 -5.35 -21.96 -7.73
C ILE A 98 -3.98 -21.80 -7.08
N PHE A 99 -3.34 -20.64 -7.26
CA PHE A 99 -2.02 -20.37 -6.69
C PHE A 99 -1.99 -20.56 -5.17
N ILE A 100 -2.95 -19.98 -4.44
CA ILE A 100 -3.04 -20.10 -2.98
C ILE A 100 -3.32 -21.55 -2.54
N ALA A 101 -4.18 -22.27 -3.28
CA ALA A 101 -4.47 -23.67 -3.01
C ALA A 101 -3.20 -24.55 -3.02
N PHE A 102 -2.18 -24.19 -3.80
CA PHE A 102 -0.92 -24.94 -3.88
C PHE A 102 0.25 -24.29 -3.12
N ILE A 103 0.21 -22.98 -2.86
CA ILE A 103 1.33 -22.21 -2.33
C ILE A 103 0.85 -21.30 -1.20
N HIS A 104 1.19 -21.68 0.05
CA HIS A 104 0.84 -20.96 1.27
C HIS A 104 2.00 -21.04 2.30
N PRO A 105 3.15 -20.39 2.02
CA PRO A 105 4.34 -20.50 2.85
C PRO A 105 4.16 -19.82 4.21
N VAL A 106 4.82 -20.37 5.22
CA VAL A 106 4.95 -19.70 6.53
C VAL A 106 5.86 -18.48 6.40
N SER A 107 5.44 -17.32 6.89
CA SER A 107 6.27 -16.12 6.91
C SER A 107 7.15 -16.07 8.17
N GLY A 108 8.44 -15.75 8.00
CA GLY A 108 9.40 -15.58 9.10
C GLY A 108 9.45 -14.18 9.71
N PHE A 109 8.71 -13.21 9.16
CA PHE A 109 8.67 -11.82 9.62
C PHE A 109 7.47 -11.57 10.56
N ASP A 110 7.07 -10.30 10.72
CA ASP A 110 5.94 -9.90 11.56
C ASP A 110 4.66 -10.71 11.27
N ALA A 111 4.35 -11.00 10.00
CA ALA A 111 3.19 -11.81 9.63
C ALA A 111 3.19 -13.20 10.30
N GLY A 112 4.37 -13.81 10.45
CA GLY A 112 4.56 -15.05 11.21
C GLY A 112 4.14 -14.93 12.66
N MET A 113 4.58 -13.86 13.32
CA MET A 113 4.27 -13.58 14.72
C MET A 113 2.79 -13.23 14.95
N LEU A 114 2.17 -12.53 14.00
CA LEU A 114 0.73 -12.25 13.97
C LEU A 114 -0.07 -13.56 13.93
N HIS A 115 0.20 -14.41 12.94
CA HIS A 115 -0.44 -15.71 12.78
C HIS A 115 -0.23 -16.58 14.02
N TYR A 116 1.02 -16.73 14.45
CA TYR A 116 1.39 -17.56 15.60
C TYR A 116 0.64 -17.16 16.88
N ALA A 117 0.52 -15.86 17.16
CA ALA A 117 -0.19 -15.36 18.33
C ALA A 117 -1.72 -15.39 18.17
N ALA A 118 -2.26 -15.31 16.95
CA ALA A 118 -3.70 -15.31 16.71
C ALA A 118 -4.35 -16.69 16.94
N VAL A 119 -3.63 -17.77 16.65
CA VAL A 119 -4.21 -19.13 16.56
C VAL A 119 -4.19 -19.92 17.88
N SER A 120 -3.52 -19.45 18.94
CA SER A 120 -3.41 -20.21 20.19
C SER A 120 -3.12 -19.35 21.42
N ALA A 121 -3.95 -19.52 22.45
CA ALA A 121 -3.76 -18.90 23.76
C ALA A 121 -2.51 -19.40 24.51
N LYS A 122 -1.93 -20.54 24.10
CA LYS A 122 -0.67 -21.02 24.66
C LYS A 122 0.49 -20.15 24.14
N HIS A 123 0.49 -19.83 22.86
CA HIS A 123 1.53 -19.02 22.23
C HIS A 123 1.58 -17.61 22.83
N THR A 124 0.43 -17.01 23.13
CA THR A 124 0.38 -15.64 23.69
C THR A 124 1.00 -15.50 25.08
N LYS A 125 1.17 -16.61 25.80
CA LYS A 125 1.80 -16.68 27.13
C LYS A 125 3.31 -16.88 27.05
N GLU A 126 3.86 -17.15 25.87
CA GLU A 126 5.30 -17.31 25.70
C GLU A 126 6.02 -15.98 25.86
N VAL A 127 7.15 -16.00 26.56
CA VAL A 127 7.94 -14.78 26.87
C VAL A 127 8.34 -14.04 25.60
N GLY A 128 8.68 -14.78 24.52
CA GLY A 128 9.04 -14.19 23.23
C GLY A 128 7.89 -13.41 22.58
N VAL A 129 6.67 -13.94 22.66
CA VAL A 129 5.46 -13.31 22.11
C VAL A 129 5.11 -12.06 22.92
N THR A 130 5.08 -12.17 24.26
CA THR A 130 4.86 -11.00 25.14
C THR A 130 5.91 -9.90 24.90
N ALA A 131 7.19 -10.28 24.77
CA ALA A 131 8.27 -9.33 24.50
C ALA A 131 8.10 -8.64 23.14
N TYR A 132 7.72 -9.38 22.10
CA TYR A 132 7.46 -8.82 20.77
C TYR A 132 6.31 -7.81 20.80
N TYR A 133 5.14 -8.16 21.35
CA TYR A 133 3.99 -7.25 21.37
C TYR A 133 4.19 -6.05 22.30
N SER A 134 5.02 -6.18 23.33
CA SER A 134 5.43 -5.04 24.17
C SER A 134 6.27 -4.01 23.39
N LEU A 135 7.04 -4.46 22.40
CA LEU A 135 7.84 -3.58 21.53
C LEU A 135 7.03 -3.07 20.32
N ASN A 136 6.31 -3.98 19.64
CA ASN A 136 5.60 -3.74 18.38
C ASN A 136 4.09 -3.66 18.60
N GLN A 137 3.65 -2.76 19.48
CA GLN A 137 2.24 -2.64 19.85
C GLN A 137 1.33 -2.26 18.68
N ASN A 138 1.88 -1.65 17.63
CA ASN A 138 1.16 -1.35 16.40
C ASN A 138 0.63 -2.60 15.67
N ASN A 139 1.19 -3.78 15.98
CA ASN A 139 0.76 -5.05 15.40
C ASN A 139 -0.38 -5.72 16.20
N LEU A 140 -0.70 -5.22 17.38
CA LEU A 140 -1.76 -5.79 18.22
C LEU A 140 -3.16 -5.69 17.58
N PRO A 141 -3.62 -4.55 17.01
CA PRO A 141 -4.96 -4.45 16.45
C PRO A 141 -5.23 -5.48 15.34
N ILE A 142 -4.30 -5.64 14.41
CA ILE A 142 -4.44 -6.63 13.32
C ILE A 142 -4.39 -8.07 13.84
N THR A 143 -3.58 -8.35 14.87
CA THR A 143 -3.55 -9.68 15.51
C THR A 143 -4.88 -10.02 16.16
N LEU A 144 -5.52 -9.05 16.82
CA LEU A 144 -6.86 -9.25 17.40
C LEU A 144 -7.92 -9.50 16.33
N VAL A 145 -7.81 -8.85 15.16
CA VAL A 145 -8.69 -9.14 14.01
C VAL A 145 -8.45 -10.57 13.50
N MET A 146 -7.18 -10.98 13.37
CA MET A 146 -6.86 -12.36 12.97
C MET A 146 -7.40 -13.38 13.96
N HIS A 147 -7.23 -13.15 15.26
CA HIS A 147 -7.79 -14.01 16.30
C HIS A 147 -9.34 -14.05 16.25
N TRP A 148 -9.99 -12.91 16.06
CA TRP A 148 -11.45 -12.87 15.87
C TRP A 148 -11.88 -13.70 14.65
N MET A 149 -11.12 -13.65 13.54
CA MET A 149 -11.38 -14.50 12.38
C MET A 149 -11.21 -15.99 12.69
N THR A 150 -10.21 -16.38 13.50
CA THR A 150 -10.05 -17.79 13.91
C THR A 150 -11.20 -18.26 14.78
N GLU A 151 -11.68 -17.42 15.72
CA GLU A 151 -12.80 -17.76 16.61
C GLU A 151 -14.11 -17.94 15.84
N VAL A 152 -14.38 -17.07 14.85
CA VAL A 152 -15.63 -17.15 14.07
C VAL A 152 -15.59 -18.28 13.04
N SER A 153 -14.45 -18.54 12.42
CA SER A 153 -14.34 -19.54 11.34
C SER A 153 -13.96 -20.94 11.84
N GLY A 154 -13.29 -21.05 12.99
CA GLY A 154 -12.63 -22.27 13.44
C GLY A 154 -11.37 -22.64 12.63
N LEU A 155 -10.94 -21.80 11.68
CA LEU A 155 -9.80 -22.04 10.80
C LEU A 155 -8.56 -21.29 11.28
N THR A 156 -7.41 -21.96 11.25
CA THR A 156 -6.13 -21.44 11.74
C THR A 156 -4.98 -21.60 10.74
N SER A 157 -5.23 -22.15 9.55
CA SER A 157 -4.18 -22.41 8.56
C SER A 157 -3.67 -21.13 7.89
N TRP A 158 -2.45 -21.17 7.36
CA TRP A 158 -1.91 -20.10 6.50
C TRP A 158 -2.77 -19.92 5.25
N GLU A 159 -3.18 -21.03 4.63
CA GLU A 159 -4.09 -21.05 3.48
C GLU A 159 -5.37 -20.21 3.73
N PHE A 160 -5.99 -20.33 4.91
CA PHE A 160 -7.16 -19.53 5.25
C PHE A 160 -6.86 -18.03 5.23
N PHE A 161 -5.77 -17.61 5.85
CA PHE A 161 -5.39 -16.20 5.89
C PHE A 161 -4.90 -15.67 4.54
N ASP A 162 -4.30 -16.52 3.69
CA ASP A 162 -3.96 -16.18 2.32
C ASP A 162 -5.23 -15.93 1.48
N TYR A 163 -6.27 -16.76 1.63
CA TYR A 163 -7.56 -16.48 0.99
C TYR A 163 -8.22 -15.20 1.51
N VAL A 164 -8.16 -14.91 2.81
CA VAL A 164 -8.62 -13.62 3.35
C VAL A 164 -7.85 -12.47 2.68
N THR A 165 -6.55 -12.62 2.53
CA THR A 165 -5.69 -11.62 1.88
C THR A 165 -6.07 -11.41 0.42
N LEU A 166 -6.30 -12.48 -0.33
CA LEU A 166 -6.81 -12.44 -1.71
C LEU A 166 -8.13 -11.67 -1.79
N VAL A 167 -9.09 -11.98 -0.92
CA VAL A 167 -10.38 -11.29 -0.88
C VAL A 167 -10.21 -9.78 -0.66
N PHE A 168 -9.31 -9.38 0.24
CA PHE A 168 -9.02 -7.95 0.46
C PHE A 168 -8.41 -7.30 -0.79
N VAL A 169 -7.45 -7.96 -1.44
CA VAL A 169 -6.85 -7.45 -2.67
C VAL A 169 -7.87 -7.32 -3.80
N ASP A 170 -8.76 -8.30 -3.96
CA ASP A 170 -9.80 -8.28 -5.00
C ASP A 170 -10.87 -7.21 -4.71
N ILE A 171 -11.29 -7.06 -3.45
CA ILE A 171 -12.20 -5.97 -3.04
C ILE A 171 -11.57 -4.61 -3.36
N SER A 172 -10.27 -4.43 -3.10
CA SER A 172 -9.55 -3.22 -3.48
C SER A 172 -9.66 -2.93 -4.98
N ALA A 173 -9.44 -3.94 -5.83
CA ALA A 173 -9.59 -3.78 -7.28
C ALA A 173 -11.02 -3.40 -7.68
N LEU A 174 -12.04 -4.03 -7.09
CA LEU A 174 -13.45 -3.70 -7.35
C LEU A 174 -13.82 -2.27 -6.94
N LEU A 175 -13.31 -1.79 -5.79
CA LEU A 175 -13.50 -0.41 -5.35
C LEU A 175 -12.83 0.60 -6.30
N ASN A 176 -11.67 0.26 -6.85
CA ASN A 176 -11.01 1.08 -7.86
C ASN A 176 -11.77 1.06 -9.20
N PHE A 177 -12.40 -0.06 -9.58
CA PHE A 177 -13.30 -0.11 -10.74
C PHE A 177 -14.52 0.80 -10.54
N ALA A 178 -15.12 0.79 -9.35
CA ALA A 178 -16.20 1.69 -8.99
C ALA A 178 -15.75 3.16 -9.08
N THR A 179 -14.54 3.47 -8.61
CA THR A 179 -13.93 4.81 -8.71
C THR A 179 -13.77 5.23 -10.17
N ALA A 180 -13.19 4.37 -11.01
CA ALA A 180 -13.01 4.63 -12.43
C ALA A 180 -14.36 4.82 -13.15
N TYR A 181 -15.35 3.99 -12.84
CA TYR A 181 -16.71 4.11 -13.36
C TYR A 181 -17.34 5.45 -13.01
N LEU A 182 -17.24 5.85 -11.72
CA LEU A 182 -17.82 7.07 -11.18
C LEU A 182 -17.18 8.33 -11.79
N LEU A 183 -15.85 8.35 -11.94
CA LEU A 183 -15.13 9.49 -12.50
C LEU A 183 -15.24 9.56 -14.02
N ARG A 184 -15.02 8.43 -14.70
CA ARG A 184 -14.95 8.31 -16.16
C ARG A 184 -15.29 6.90 -16.65
N LYS A 185 -16.59 6.59 -16.74
CA LYS A 185 -17.13 5.30 -17.26
C LYS A 185 -16.42 4.73 -18.50
N PRO A 186 -16.05 5.51 -19.55
CA PRO A 186 -15.34 4.96 -20.70
C PRO A 186 -13.94 4.39 -20.41
N ALA A 187 -13.32 4.78 -19.29
CA ALA A 187 -12.01 4.31 -18.87
C ALA A 187 -12.07 3.01 -18.05
N LEU A 188 -13.26 2.49 -17.72
CA LEU A 188 -13.43 1.29 -16.89
C LEU A 188 -12.71 0.07 -17.47
N GLY A 189 -12.84 -0.19 -18.77
CA GLY A 189 -12.15 -1.33 -19.42
C GLY A 189 -10.63 -1.23 -19.28
N SER A 190 -10.07 -0.04 -19.48
CA SER A 190 -8.64 0.22 -19.28
C SER A 190 -8.20 0.04 -17.82
N ALA A 191 -9.01 0.49 -16.86
CA ALA A 191 -8.74 0.29 -15.44
C ALA A 191 -8.72 -1.19 -15.06
N ILE A 192 -9.66 -1.99 -15.61
CA ILE A 192 -9.71 -3.44 -15.39
C ILE A 192 -8.47 -4.12 -15.97
N TYR A 193 -8.02 -3.77 -17.18
CA TYR A 193 -6.78 -4.32 -17.73
C TYR A 193 -5.56 -4.01 -16.87
N ILE A 194 -5.42 -2.77 -16.39
CA ILE A 194 -4.29 -2.35 -15.57
C ILE A 194 -4.27 -3.16 -14.26
N HIS A 195 -5.43 -3.33 -13.60
CA HIS A 195 -5.49 -4.15 -12.40
C HIS A 195 -5.29 -5.63 -12.68
N ALA A 196 -5.88 -6.20 -13.73
CA ALA A 196 -5.66 -7.60 -14.10
C ALA A 196 -4.17 -7.87 -14.37
N ALA A 197 -3.48 -6.97 -15.09
CA ALA A 197 -2.05 -7.09 -15.34
C ALA A 197 -1.22 -7.01 -14.05
N TRP A 198 -1.55 -6.09 -13.14
CA TRP A 198 -0.86 -5.97 -11.86
C TRP A 198 -1.09 -7.20 -10.97
N LEU A 199 -2.33 -7.65 -10.84
CA LEU A 199 -2.72 -8.79 -10.00
C LEU A 199 -2.14 -10.11 -10.51
N ALA A 200 -2.01 -10.27 -11.83
CA ALA A 200 -1.38 -11.45 -12.42
C ALA A 200 0.07 -11.67 -11.95
N VAL A 201 0.76 -10.60 -11.51
CA VAL A 201 2.14 -10.63 -11.04
C VAL A 201 2.28 -10.13 -9.60
N PHE A 202 1.20 -10.16 -8.80
CA PHE A 202 1.21 -9.66 -7.42
C PHE A 202 1.41 -10.80 -6.42
N PRO A 203 2.66 -11.14 -6.03
CA PRO A 203 2.93 -12.30 -5.17
C PRO A 203 2.49 -12.07 -3.72
N SER A 204 2.22 -10.83 -3.30
CA SER A 204 1.91 -10.52 -1.90
C SER A 204 0.54 -11.03 -1.44
N ILE A 205 -0.27 -11.66 -2.31
CA ILE A 205 -1.52 -12.32 -1.92
C ILE A 205 -1.32 -13.48 -0.93
N ILE A 206 -0.12 -14.06 -0.87
CA ILE A 206 0.28 -15.11 0.11
C ILE A 206 1.00 -14.52 1.34
N MET A 207 0.75 -13.24 1.64
CA MET A 207 1.35 -12.55 2.79
C MET A 207 0.23 -11.86 3.59
N PRO A 208 -0.37 -12.54 4.58
CA PRO A 208 -1.47 -12.01 5.39
C PRO A 208 -0.95 -10.96 6.36
N TYR A 209 -0.78 -9.75 5.83
CA TYR A 209 -0.18 -8.65 6.53
C TYR A 209 -0.81 -7.30 6.17
N THR A 210 -0.43 -6.29 6.94
CA THR A 210 -0.95 -4.92 6.86
C THR A 210 -0.81 -4.30 5.47
N ASP A 211 0.20 -4.69 4.69
CA ASP A 211 0.42 -4.26 3.30
C ASP A 211 -0.76 -4.54 2.37
N CYS A 212 -1.33 -5.74 2.45
CA CYS A 212 -2.44 -6.15 1.60
C CYS A 212 -3.79 -5.86 2.24
N TRP A 213 -3.89 -6.00 3.56
CA TRP A 213 -5.14 -5.82 4.29
C TRP A 213 -5.60 -4.36 4.36
N VAL A 214 -4.70 -3.39 4.15
CA VAL A 214 -5.05 -1.98 4.08
C VAL A 214 -5.55 -1.54 2.69
N LEU A 215 -5.36 -2.35 1.64
CA LEU A 215 -5.67 -1.96 0.25
C LEU A 215 -7.15 -1.62 0.01
N PRO A 216 -8.14 -2.37 0.53
CA PRO A 216 -9.55 -1.99 0.42
C PRO A 216 -9.82 -0.60 0.97
N LEU A 217 -9.22 -0.29 2.12
CA LEU A 217 -9.41 0.97 2.83
C LEU A 217 -8.83 2.13 2.02
N VAL A 218 -7.60 1.97 1.50
CA VAL A 218 -7.02 2.98 0.60
C VAL A 218 -7.87 3.18 -0.67
N SER A 219 -8.45 2.11 -1.20
CA SER A 219 -9.33 2.20 -2.38
C SER A 219 -10.67 2.86 -2.05
N LEU A 220 -11.17 2.64 -0.83
CA LEU A 220 -12.38 3.28 -0.30
C LEU A 220 -12.17 4.78 -0.09
N LEU A 221 -11.00 5.20 0.39
CA LEU A 221 -10.62 6.62 0.44
C LEU A 221 -10.73 7.29 -0.94
N LEU A 222 -10.17 6.65 -1.98
CA LEU A 222 -10.21 7.16 -3.35
C LEU A 222 -11.65 7.21 -3.89
N LEU A 223 -12.44 6.16 -3.65
CA LEU A 223 -13.84 6.10 -4.05
C LEU A 223 -14.67 7.18 -3.34
N GLY A 224 -14.45 7.38 -2.05
CA GLY A 224 -15.12 8.41 -1.25
C GLY A 224 -14.78 9.81 -1.77
N TYR A 225 -13.52 10.09 -2.08
CA TYR A 225 -13.11 11.35 -2.70
C TYR A 225 -13.79 11.58 -4.06
N ALA A 226 -13.81 10.57 -4.93
CA ALA A 226 -14.55 10.64 -6.19
C ALA A 226 -16.07 10.86 -5.98
N GLY A 227 -16.64 10.24 -4.95
CA GLY A 227 -18.02 10.44 -4.50
C GLY A 227 -18.31 11.87 -4.08
N LEU A 228 -17.41 12.51 -3.35
CA LEU A 228 -17.54 13.91 -2.95
C LEU A 228 -17.55 14.86 -4.16
N GLU A 229 -16.71 14.58 -5.17
CA GLU A 229 -16.67 15.38 -6.40
C GLU A 229 -17.95 15.26 -7.23
N LYS A 230 -18.56 14.07 -7.28
CA LYS A 230 -19.77 13.83 -8.08
C LYS A 230 -21.07 14.15 -7.36
N SER A 231 -21.09 14.12 -6.03
CA SER A 231 -22.31 14.36 -5.25
C SER A 231 -22.67 15.85 -5.20
N GLN A 232 -23.97 16.14 -5.30
CA GLN A 232 -24.53 17.48 -5.04
C GLN A 232 -25.30 17.53 -3.71
N SER A 233 -25.72 16.39 -3.18
CA SER A 233 -26.50 16.30 -1.94
C SER A 233 -25.60 16.44 -0.72
N MET A 234 -25.94 17.38 0.17
CA MET A 234 -25.19 17.56 1.41
C MET A 234 -25.31 16.35 2.33
N ALA A 235 -26.48 15.70 2.40
CA ALA A 235 -26.66 14.50 3.21
C ALA A 235 -25.73 13.36 2.75
N VAL A 236 -25.62 13.15 1.44
CA VAL A 236 -24.69 12.15 0.87
C VAL A 236 -23.25 12.54 1.16
N LYS A 237 -22.88 13.82 1.02
CA LYS A 237 -21.53 14.29 1.38
C LYS A 237 -21.21 14.07 2.86
N SER A 238 -22.15 14.36 3.76
CA SER A 238 -21.99 14.11 5.20
C SER A 238 -21.71 12.63 5.49
N LEU A 239 -22.46 11.71 4.86
CA LEU A 239 -22.23 10.27 5.01
C LEU A 239 -20.86 9.86 4.47
N ILE A 240 -20.44 10.41 3.33
CA ILE A 240 -19.11 10.14 2.79
C ILE A 240 -18.02 10.69 3.71
N TYR A 241 -18.14 11.91 4.24
CA TYR A 241 -17.17 12.46 5.20
C TYR A 241 -17.09 11.63 6.48
N LEU A 242 -18.23 11.15 6.99
CA LEU A 242 -18.26 10.24 8.13
C LEU A 242 -17.51 8.94 7.84
N GLY A 243 -17.81 8.31 6.70
CA GLY A 243 -17.14 7.10 6.25
C GLY A 243 -15.64 7.29 6.05
N LEU A 244 -15.22 8.39 5.41
CA LEU A 244 -13.81 8.74 5.25
C LEU A 244 -13.11 8.94 6.60
N GLY A 245 -13.77 9.56 7.58
CA GLY A 245 -13.22 9.72 8.93
C GLY A 245 -12.98 8.38 9.63
N ILE A 246 -13.95 7.46 9.53
CA ILE A 246 -13.84 6.09 10.05
C ILE A 246 -12.68 5.35 9.35
N ASP A 247 -12.72 5.30 8.02
CA ASP A 247 -11.78 4.60 7.16
C ASP A 247 -10.34 5.07 7.39
N THR A 248 -10.15 6.39 7.46
CA THR A 248 -8.88 7.05 7.78
C THR A 248 -8.26 6.53 9.08
N LEU A 249 -9.06 6.36 10.13
CA LEU A 249 -8.56 5.88 11.42
C LEU A 249 -8.27 4.38 11.40
N ILE A 250 -9.06 3.59 10.68
CA ILE A 250 -8.76 2.16 10.47
C ILE A 250 -7.43 2.02 9.72
N ILE A 251 -7.20 2.83 8.68
CA ILE A 251 -5.93 2.88 7.95
C ILE A 251 -4.78 3.22 8.90
N TYR A 252 -4.93 4.23 9.75
CA TYR A 252 -3.90 4.61 10.70
C TYR A 252 -3.51 3.46 11.64
N PHE A 253 -4.48 2.74 12.21
CA PHE A 253 -4.21 1.61 13.10
C PHE A 253 -3.72 0.35 12.39
N THR A 254 -4.07 0.17 11.11
CA THR A 254 -3.61 -0.97 10.30
C THR A 254 -2.20 -0.73 9.78
N LYS A 255 -1.99 0.40 9.11
CA LYS A 255 -0.72 0.79 8.50
C LYS A 255 -0.61 2.32 8.40
N PRO A 256 0.06 3.00 9.34
CA PRO A 256 0.17 4.45 9.34
C PRO A 256 0.72 5.06 8.05
N SER A 257 1.60 4.35 7.33
CA SER A 257 2.16 4.83 6.05
C SER A 257 1.13 4.82 4.91
N ALA A 258 0.05 4.06 5.00
CA ALA A 258 -1.02 4.02 3.99
C ALA A 258 -1.93 5.26 4.04
N PHE A 259 -1.65 6.20 4.96
CA PHE A 259 -2.31 7.50 5.10
C PHE A 259 -1.87 8.53 4.05
N ILE A 260 -0.80 8.26 3.29
CA ILE A 260 -0.23 9.18 2.29
C ILE A 260 -1.25 9.70 1.26
N PRO A 261 -2.15 8.88 0.68
CA PRO A 261 -3.15 9.35 -0.27
C PRO A 261 -4.07 10.42 0.33
N LEU A 262 -4.43 10.33 1.61
CA LEU A 262 -5.24 11.35 2.28
C LEU A 262 -4.50 12.68 2.36
N ILE A 263 -3.21 12.66 2.72
CA ILE A 263 -2.37 13.87 2.75
C ILE A 263 -2.34 14.51 1.35
N ALA A 264 -2.16 13.70 0.30
CA ALA A 264 -2.18 14.16 -1.08
C ALA A 264 -3.53 14.80 -1.45
N MET A 265 -4.65 14.17 -1.09
CA MET A 265 -5.99 14.70 -1.32
C MET A 265 -6.21 16.04 -0.62
N ILE A 266 -5.78 16.18 0.64
CA ILE A 266 -5.85 17.44 1.39
C ILE A 266 -5.03 18.53 0.70
N ILE A 267 -3.80 18.22 0.26
CA ILE A 267 -2.94 19.19 -0.42
C ILE A 267 -3.60 19.65 -1.74
N VAL A 268 -4.08 18.71 -2.57
CA VAL A 268 -4.73 19.03 -3.84
C VAL A 268 -6.01 19.85 -3.62
N ALA A 269 -6.87 19.43 -2.69
CA ALA A 269 -8.08 20.17 -2.33
C ALA A 269 -7.76 21.59 -1.85
N SER A 270 -6.72 21.75 -1.01
CA SER A 270 -6.28 23.06 -0.52
C SER A 270 -5.78 23.96 -1.67
N LEU A 271 -4.99 23.41 -2.59
CA LEU A 271 -4.50 24.14 -3.77
C LEU A 271 -5.66 24.57 -4.68
N CYS A 272 -6.63 23.69 -4.92
CA CYS A 272 -7.83 24.01 -5.69
C CYS A 272 -8.65 25.12 -5.02
N TRP A 273 -8.83 25.04 -3.70
CA TRP A 273 -9.53 26.06 -2.92
C TRP A 273 -8.84 27.43 -2.98
N LEU A 274 -7.50 27.47 -2.88
CA LEU A 274 -6.72 28.70 -2.97
C LEU A 274 -6.87 29.42 -4.33
N VAL A 275 -7.22 28.72 -5.40
CA VAL A 275 -7.30 29.31 -6.75
C VAL A 275 -8.74 29.68 -7.12
N ALA A 276 -9.72 29.21 -6.36
CA ALA A 276 -11.12 29.51 -6.59
C ALA A 276 -11.43 31.01 -6.38
N SER A 277 -12.18 31.62 -7.29
CA SER A 277 -12.45 33.07 -7.27
C SER A 277 -13.45 33.54 -6.21
N LYS A 278 -14.15 32.61 -5.55
CA LYS A 278 -15.16 32.89 -4.51
C LYS A 278 -14.79 32.18 -3.21
N HIS A 279 -13.90 32.80 -2.45
CA HIS A 279 -13.59 32.36 -1.09
C HIS A 279 -14.76 32.68 -0.14
N PHE A 280 -15.00 31.82 0.85
CA PHE A 280 -15.92 32.08 1.97
C PHE A 280 -17.39 32.38 1.62
N THR A 281 -17.96 31.70 0.61
CA THR A 281 -19.42 31.72 0.43
C THR A 281 -20.11 31.01 1.61
N LYS A 282 -21.33 31.41 1.99
CA LYS A 282 -22.12 30.75 3.04
C LYS A 282 -22.21 29.22 2.81
N GLN A 283 -22.45 28.82 1.56
CA GLN A 283 -22.50 27.40 1.18
C GLN A 283 -21.14 26.70 1.30
N GLY A 284 -20.05 27.39 0.95
CA GLY A 284 -18.68 26.87 1.12
C GLY A 284 -18.35 26.67 2.59
N ILE A 285 -18.68 27.63 3.46
CA ILE A 285 -18.47 27.52 4.91
C ILE A 285 -19.27 26.36 5.49
N ILE A 286 -20.55 26.23 5.15
CA ILE A 286 -21.38 25.09 5.59
C ILE A 286 -20.74 23.77 5.15
N THR A 287 -20.27 23.68 3.90
CA THR A 287 -19.61 22.47 3.39
C THR A 287 -18.35 22.13 4.18
N VAL A 288 -17.51 23.11 4.50
CA VAL A 288 -16.28 22.90 5.30
C VAL A 288 -16.63 22.48 6.73
N VAL A 289 -17.58 23.15 7.38
CA VAL A 289 -18.01 22.81 8.74
C VAL A 289 -18.60 21.40 8.77
N THR A 290 -19.48 21.06 7.83
CA THR A 290 -20.02 19.70 7.68
C THR A 290 -18.91 18.68 7.47
N ALA A 291 -17.94 18.96 6.58
CA ALA A 291 -16.80 18.09 6.37
C ALA A 291 -16.03 17.84 7.67
N CYS A 292 -15.66 18.90 8.40
CA CYS A 292 -14.95 18.80 9.66
C CYS A 292 -15.75 18.02 10.71
N VAL A 293 -17.02 18.35 10.93
CA VAL A 293 -17.85 17.71 11.97
C VAL A 293 -18.02 16.21 11.70
N PHE A 294 -18.40 15.82 10.48
CA PHE A 294 -18.64 14.42 10.17
C PHE A 294 -17.34 13.62 10.06
N PHE A 295 -16.29 14.19 9.47
CA PHE A 295 -14.99 13.52 9.40
C PHE A 295 -14.37 13.34 10.79
N VAL A 296 -14.30 14.41 11.60
CA VAL A 296 -13.77 14.32 12.97
C VAL A 296 -14.67 13.45 13.85
N GLY A 297 -15.99 13.49 13.66
CA GLY A 297 -16.92 12.61 14.35
C GLY A 297 -16.64 11.13 14.05
N GLY A 298 -16.53 10.77 12.77
CA GLY A 298 -16.20 9.41 12.34
C GLY A 298 -14.85 8.96 12.88
N ALA A 299 -13.82 9.78 12.69
CA ALA A 299 -12.48 9.54 13.20
C ALA A 299 -12.45 9.37 14.73
N GLY A 300 -13.10 10.27 15.47
CA GLY A 300 -13.13 10.26 16.93
C GLY A 300 -13.82 9.02 17.48
N LEU A 301 -14.97 8.64 16.93
CA LEU A 301 -15.70 7.42 17.32
C LEU A 301 -14.87 6.17 17.06
N THR A 302 -14.23 6.06 15.90
CA THR A 302 -13.35 4.93 15.57
C THR A 302 -12.13 4.88 16.47
N TYR A 303 -11.49 6.03 16.76
CA TYR A 303 -10.34 6.09 17.66
C TYR A 303 -10.70 5.59 19.06
N VAL A 304 -11.83 6.05 19.62
CA VAL A 304 -12.32 5.60 20.93
C VAL A 304 -12.62 4.10 20.89
N GLY A 305 -13.31 3.62 19.85
CA GLY A 305 -13.65 2.20 19.70
C GLY A 305 -12.43 1.29 19.65
N ILE A 306 -11.49 1.54 18.73
CA ILE A 306 -10.28 0.73 18.57
C ILE A 306 -9.41 0.81 19.84
N THR A 307 -9.19 2.01 20.38
CA THR A 307 -8.39 2.18 21.60
C THR A 307 -9.00 1.45 22.78
N ASN A 308 -10.33 1.46 22.90
CA ASN A 308 -11.04 0.73 23.95
C ASN A 308 -10.82 -0.79 23.82
N VAL A 309 -10.94 -1.34 22.62
CA VAL A 309 -10.67 -2.77 22.36
C VAL A 309 -9.22 -3.11 22.69
N VAL A 310 -8.27 -2.32 22.19
CA VAL A 310 -6.82 -2.57 22.38
C VAL A 310 -6.42 -2.47 23.85
N LYS A 311 -6.98 -1.55 24.63
CA LYS A 311 -6.64 -1.38 26.05
C LYS A 311 -7.24 -2.44 26.96
N HIS A 312 -8.42 -2.97 26.63
CA HIS A 312 -9.15 -3.91 27.49
C HIS A 312 -9.09 -5.37 27.00
N GLN A 313 -8.44 -5.63 25.87
CA GLN A 313 -8.18 -7.00 25.42
C GLN A 313 -7.36 -7.77 26.47
N THR A 314 -7.63 -9.07 26.60
CA THR A 314 -6.95 -9.98 27.54
C THR A 314 -6.19 -11.11 26.82
N TRP A 315 -6.16 -11.06 25.49
CA TRP A 315 -5.60 -12.11 24.64
C TRP A 315 -4.07 -12.19 24.73
N ILE A 316 -3.40 -11.04 24.67
CA ILE A 316 -1.95 -10.93 24.71
C ILE A 316 -1.57 -9.96 25.83
N GLN A 317 -0.66 -10.38 26.70
CA GLN A 317 -0.09 -9.49 27.72
C GLN A 317 0.92 -8.54 27.07
N VAL A 318 0.81 -7.25 27.38
CA VAL A 318 1.62 -6.18 26.77
C VAL A 318 2.13 -5.23 27.85
N ASP A 319 3.43 -4.96 27.83
CA ASP A 319 4.04 -3.89 28.61
C ASP A 319 4.10 -2.59 27.78
N ASP A 320 3.16 -1.70 28.06
CA ASP A 320 3.01 -0.41 27.39
C ASP A 320 4.26 0.48 27.47
N SER A 321 5.06 0.34 28.53
CA SER A 321 6.24 1.18 28.76
C SER A 321 7.38 0.93 27.75
N ARG A 322 7.34 -0.25 27.10
CA ARG A 322 8.37 -0.72 26.16
C ARG A 322 8.06 -0.39 24.69
N ASN A 323 6.97 0.30 24.38
CA ASN A 323 6.58 0.57 23.00
C ASN A 323 7.70 1.27 22.19
N ILE A 324 7.90 0.83 20.95
CA ILE A 324 8.79 1.49 19.99
C ILE A 324 8.13 2.78 19.50
N PRO A 325 8.78 3.95 19.62
CA PRO A 325 8.20 5.21 19.18
C PRO A 325 8.25 5.36 17.66
N ALA A 326 7.26 6.03 17.06
CA ALA A 326 7.17 6.22 15.61
C ALA A 326 8.43 6.83 14.95
N ILE A 327 9.14 7.71 15.68
CA ILE A 327 10.39 8.32 15.23
C ILE A 327 11.50 7.30 14.96
N HIS A 328 11.44 6.11 15.59
CA HIS A 328 12.36 5.02 15.35
C HIS A 328 12.28 4.52 13.89
N PHE A 329 11.07 4.33 13.37
CA PHE A 329 10.88 3.90 11.98
C PHE A 329 11.40 4.95 10.99
N ALA A 330 11.24 6.24 11.29
CA ALA A 330 11.84 7.32 10.50
C ALA A 330 13.39 7.28 10.56
N ALA A 331 13.97 7.02 11.73
CA ALA A 331 15.42 6.88 11.90
C ALA A 331 15.99 5.68 11.15
N MET A 332 15.32 4.52 11.20
CA MET A 332 15.68 3.34 10.41
C MET A 332 15.54 3.59 8.91
N GLY A 333 14.45 4.25 8.48
CA GLY A 333 14.14 4.49 7.08
C GLY A 333 15.15 5.38 6.32
N VAL A 334 16.04 6.08 7.03
CA VAL A 334 17.16 6.86 6.44
C VAL A 334 18.54 6.23 6.64
N TYR A 335 18.59 5.06 7.27
CA TYR A 335 19.82 4.32 7.59
C TYR A 335 20.06 3.18 6.61
N GLY A 336 21.33 2.85 6.37
CA GLY A 336 21.71 1.77 5.45
C GLY A 336 21.08 1.94 4.08
N GLU A 337 20.24 0.97 3.71
CA GLU A 337 19.49 0.93 2.45
C GLU A 337 18.08 1.54 2.54
N GLY A 338 17.69 2.01 3.72
CA GLY A 338 16.38 2.62 3.96
C GLY A 338 15.27 1.64 4.34
N GLY A 339 15.62 0.39 4.67
CA GLY A 339 14.74 -0.65 5.18
C GLY A 339 14.99 -0.98 6.66
N TYR A 340 14.66 -2.21 7.04
CA TYR A 340 14.87 -2.74 8.39
C TYR A 340 16.35 -2.75 8.78
N SER A 341 16.65 -2.49 10.06
CA SER A 341 18.00 -2.57 10.60
C SER A 341 18.00 -3.34 11.92
N GLU A 342 18.48 -4.58 11.88
CA GLU A 342 18.55 -5.47 13.05
C GLU A 342 19.29 -4.81 14.22
N LYS A 343 20.44 -4.19 13.95
CA LYS A 343 21.23 -3.46 14.97
C LYS A 343 20.42 -2.38 15.69
N GLN A 344 19.57 -1.65 14.96
CA GLN A 344 18.73 -0.61 15.55
C GLN A 344 17.53 -1.22 16.30
N ALA A 345 16.96 -2.30 15.79
CA ALA A 345 15.87 -3.04 16.44
C ALA A 345 16.32 -3.66 17.77
N ILE A 346 17.50 -4.29 17.81
CA ILE A 346 18.12 -4.80 19.06
C ILE A 346 18.26 -3.67 20.07
N MET A 347 18.70 -2.48 19.66
CA MET A 347 18.82 -1.35 20.57
C MET A 347 17.47 -0.92 21.17
N MET A 348 16.37 -1.04 20.42
CA MET A 348 15.03 -0.80 20.96
C MET A 348 14.59 -1.86 21.96
N ALA A 349 15.07 -3.09 21.84
CA ALA A 349 14.82 -4.14 22.83
C ALA A 349 15.60 -3.92 24.14
N VAL A 350 16.83 -3.41 24.03
CA VAL A 350 17.74 -3.17 25.16
C VAL A 350 17.35 -1.93 25.97
N LEU A 351 16.93 -0.84 25.31
CA LEU A 351 16.57 0.39 26.01
C LEU A 351 15.30 0.19 26.87
N PRO A 352 15.36 0.47 28.18
CA PRO A 352 14.23 0.22 29.08
C PRO A 352 12.97 1.03 28.77
N THR A 353 13.10 2.36 28.64
CA THR A 353 11.92 3.24 28.59
C THR A 353 11.66 3.79 27.19
N LYS A 354 10.38 4.07 26.89
CA LYS A 354 9.96 4.79 25.68
C LYS A 354 10.71 6.11 25.47
N GLN A 355 11.01 6.85 26.54
CA GLN A 355 11.76 8.10 26.45
C GLN A 355 13.18 7.87 25.96
N GLN A 356 13.90 6.91 26.54
CA GLN A 356 15.27 6.56 26.12
C GLN A 356 15.31 6.09 24.66
N LYS A 357 14.31 5.30 24.22
CA LYS A 357 14.14 4.88 22.82
C LYS A 357 13.93 6.06 21.88
N THR A 358 13.11 7.03 22.31
CA THR A 358 12.81 8.26 21.56
C THR A 358 14.08 9.10 21.40
N ASP A 359 14.80 9.34 22.49
CA ASP A 359 16.02 10.15 22.48
C ASP A 359 17.12 9.51 21.63
N TYR A 360 17.30 8.20 21.74
CA TYR A 360 18.22 7.44 20.88
C TYR A 360 17.84 7.58 19.40
N SER A 361 16.56 7.39 19.07
CA SER A 361 16.08 7.45 17.67
C SER A 361 16.23 8.84 17.08
N ILE A 362 15.93 9.90 17.84
CA ILE A 362 16.17 11.29 17.43
C ILE A 362 17.65 11.54 17.19
N LYS A 363 18.52 11.08 18.11
CA LYS A 363 19.98 11.21 17.98
C LYS A 363 20.48 10.53 16.70
N MET A 364 20.01 9.30 16.42
CA MET A 364 20.40 8.55 15.23
C MET A 364 19.89 9.21 13.94
N LEU A 365 18.64 9.65 13.91
CA LEU A 365 18.07 10.38 12.78
C LEU A 365 18.86 11.66 12.48
N LYS A 366 19.07 12.52 13.49
CA LYS A 366 19.83 13.77 13.34
C LYS A 366 21.26 13.50 12.86
N LYS A 367 21.94 12.50 13.46
CA LYS A 367 23.29 12.10 13.06
C LYS A 367 23.31 11.69 11.59
N ARG A 368 22.37 10.85 11.16
CA ARG A 368 22.31 10.34 9.79
C ARG A 368 21.99 11.45 8.78
N LEU A 369 21.01 12.30 9.07
CA LEU A 369 20.68 13.44 8.20
C LEU A 369 21.86 14.41 8.06
N LYS A 370 22.59 14.69 9.14
CA LYS A 370 23.80 15.52 9.11
C LYS A 370 24.92 14.88 8.28
N GLN A 371 25.09 13.56 8.37
CA GLN A 371 26.08 12.83 7.58
C GLN A 371 25.76 12.80 6.08
N LEU A 372 24.47 12.67 5.73
CA LEU A 372 24.04 12.67 4.34
C LEU A 372 24.16 14.08 3.73
N GLY A 373 23.82 15.12 4.49
CA GLY A 373 23.65 16.46 3.95
C GLY A 373 22.57 16.52 2.86
N PRO A 374 22.31 17.69 2.25
CA PRO A 374 21.24 17.82 1.25
C PRO A 374 21.46 16.96 0.00
N THR A 375 22.68 17.00 -0.56
CA THR A 375 23.03 16.27 -1.80
C THR A 375 23.12 14.76 -1.57
N GLY A 376 23.73 14.33 -0.46
CA GLY A 376 23.79 12.91 -0.12
C GLY A 376 22.42 12.34 0.25
N TYR A 377 21.51 13.15 0.79
CA TYR A 377 20.13 12.71 1.04
C TYR A 377 19.38 12.45 -0.27
N ILE A 378 19.50 13.33 -1.27
CA ILE A 378 18.90 13.09 -2.60
C ILE A 378 19.45 11.81 -3.22
N ARG A 379 20.78 11.61 -3.18
CA ARG A 379 21.41 10.38 -3.68
C ARG A 379 20.92 9.14 -2.93
N PHE A 380 20.75 9.24 -1.61
CA PHE A 380 20.19 8.16 -0.80
C PHE A 380 18.75 7.82 -1.20
N LEU A 381 17.90 8.83 -1.45
CA LEU A 381 16.53 8.59 -1.91
C LEU A 381 16.50 7.86 -3.27
N MET A 382 17.39 8.23 -4.20
CA MET A 382 17.50 7.54 -5.48
C MET A 382 17.96 6.09 -5.31
N TYR A 383 18.96 5.85 -4.44
CA TYR A 383 19.43 4.50 -4.10
C TYR A 383 18.31 3.65 -3.49
N LYS A 384 17.61 4.20 -2.49
CA LYS A 384 16.47 3.56 -1.83
C LYS A 384 15.34 3.22 -2.80
N GLN A 385 15.01 4.13 -3.71
CA GLN A 385 14.01 3.87 -4.76
C GLN A 385 14.43 2.70 -5.64
N GLY A 386 15.72 2.60 -5.98
CA GLY A 386 16.28 1.47 -6.71
C GLY A 386 16.09 0.14 -5.97
N ASN A 387 16.46 0.08 -4.69
CA ASN A 387 16.32 -1.14 -3.89
C ASN A 387 14.85 -1.57 -3.76
N ASN A 388 13.94 -0.61 -3.53
CA ASN A 388 12.51 -0.88 -3.47
C ASN A 388 11.93 -1.36 -4.81
N SER A 389 12.46 -0.89 -5.93
CA SER A 389 11.99 -1.27 -7.27
C SER A 389 12.55 -2.60 -7.74
N ARG A 390 13.69 -3.03 -7.19
CA ARG A 390 14.38 -4.22 -7.67
C ARG A 390 13.86 -5.52 -7.08
N MET A 391 13.14 -5.49 -5.95
CA MET A 391 12.67 -6.71 -5.27
C MET A 391 13.74 -7.81 -5.37
N GLU A 392 15.00 -7.49 -5.00
CA GLU A 392 15.93 -8.55 -4.66
C GLU A 392 15.27 -9.23 -3.48
N LEU A 393 14.68 -10.41 -3.73
CA LEU A 393 14.18 -11.29 -2.70
C LEU A 393 15.28 -11.29 -1.64
N LEU A 394 14.97 -10.71 -0.48
CA LEU A 394 15.79 -10.82 0.72
C LEU A 394 15.72 -12.29 1.16
N VAL A 395 16.34 -13.16 0.37
CA VAL A 395 16.81 -14.47 0.78
C VAL A 395 18.12 -14.17 1.47
N GLY A 396 18.01 -13.81 2.74
CA GLY A 396 19.11 -13.70 3.68
C GLY A 396 18.74 -14.49 4.92
#